data_AF-A0A1M7M018-F1
#
_entry.id   AF-A0A1M7M018-F1
#
_cell.length_a   1.000
_cell.length_b   1.000
_cell.length_c   1.000
_cell.angle_alpha   90.00
_cell.angle_beta   90.00
_cell.angle_gamma   90.00
#
_symmetry.space_group_name_H-M   'P 1'
#
loop_
_entity.id
_entity.type
_entity.pdbx_description
1 polymer ?
#
loop_
_entity_poly.entity_id
_entity_poly.type
_entity_poly.pdbx_seq_one_letter_code
_entity_poly.pdbx_strand_id
1 'polypeptide(L)'
;MKPDCEITTDGTLIHAADRCIYSCEFTAEAANGVVRELLKSASGAEITVANGKTVYWNSKPIAESEKLHKAVYFEYDRPLECGANKIVAELPDERIARINSAVSCNATAARTGTDFCRRVQERQRL
;
A
#
# COMPACT_ATOMS: atom_id res chain seq x y z
N MET A 1 -3.07 9.59 -26.69
CA MET A 1 -4.08 8.50 -26.68
C MET A 1 -4.34 8.15 -25.23
N LYS A 2 -5.60 8.08 -24.78
CA LYS A 2 -5.91 7.55 -23.43
C LYS A 2 -6.09 6.03 -23.55
N PRO A 3 -5.59 5.25 -22.60
CA PRO A 3 -5.80 3.80 -22.60
C PRO A 3 -7.27 3.49 -22.33
N ASP A 4 -7.77 2.40 -22.91
CA ASP A 4 -9.13 1.91 -22.66
C ASP A 4 -9.28 1.39 -21.22
N CYS A 5 -8.20 0.81 -20.68
CA CYS A 5 -8.10 0.28 -19.33
C CYS A 5 -6.75 0.64 -18.71
N GLU A 6 -6.73 0.90 -17.42
CA GLU A 6 -5.51 1.12 -16.63
C GLU A 6 -5.44 0.05 -15.54
N ILE A 7 -4.29 -0.64 -15.47
CA ILE A 7 -3.96 -1.59 -14.41
C ILE A 7 -3.05 -0.87 -13.44
N THR A 8 -3.50 -0.69 -12.21
CA THR A 8 -2.81 0.07 -11.16
C THR A 8 -2.59 -0.82 -9.92
N THR A 9 -1.93 -0.26 -8.90
CA THR A 9 -1.64 -0.94 -7.63
C THR A 9 -1.05 -2.35 -7.78
N ASP A 10 -0.08 -2.51 -8.70
CA ASP A 10 0.59 -3.77 -9.00
C ASP A 10 -0.34 -4.92 -9.44
N GLY A 11 -1.49 -4.58 -10.03
CA GLY A 11 -2.47 -5.54 -10.56
C GLY A 11 -3.68 -5.76 -9.67
N THR A 12 -3.75 -5.14 -8.50
CA THR A 12 -4.90 -5.29 -7.58
C THR A 12 -6.07 -4.37 -7.93
N LEU A 13 -5.90 -3.44 -8.87
CA LEU A 13 -6.95 -2.53 -9.33
C LEU A 13 -6.91 -2.39 -10.86
N ILE A 14 -8.06 -2.53 -11.51
CA ILE A 14 -8.24 -2.25 -12.93
C ILE A 14 -9.42 -1.31 -13.11
N HIS A 15 -9.23 -0.22 -13.84
CA HIS A 15 -10.28 0.73 -14.15
C HIS A 15 -10.31 1.10 -15.63
N ALA A 16 -11.52 1.37 -16.14
CA ALA A 16 -11.73 2.00 -17.43
C ALA A 16 -12.47 3.32 -17.21
N ALA A 17 -11.84 4.43 -17.59
CA ALA A 17 -12.30 5.78 -17.28
C ALA A 17 -12.66 5.93 -15.77
N ASP A 18 -13.94 6.07 -15.45
CA ASP A 18 -14.44 6.25 -14.08
C ASP A 18 -15.07 5.01 -13.45
N ARG A 19 -14.97 3.87 -14.13
CA ARG A 19 -15.52 2.60 -13.65
C ARG A 19 -14.40 1.69 -13.15
N CYS A 20 -14.57 1.18 -11.93
CA CYS A 20 -13.79 0.05 -11.43
C CYS A 20 -14.26 -1.24 -12.13
N ILE A 21 -13.33 -1.93 -12.81
CA ILE A 21 -13.59 -3.21 -13.50
C ILE A 21 -13.23 -4.37 -12.57
N TYR A 22 -12.13 -4.23 -11.82
CA TYR A 22 -11.63 -5.24 -10.91
C TYR A 22 -10.96 -4.56 -9.72
N SER A 23 -11.23 -5.06 -8.52
CA SER A 23 -10.56 -4.65 -7.29
C SER A 23 -10.31 -5.88 -6.42
N CYS A 24 -9.06 -6.07 -6.00
CA CYS A 24 -8.66 -7.01 -4.97
C CYS A 24 -8.13 -6.20 -3.79
N GLU A 25 -8.83 -6.30 -2.66
CA GLU A 25 -8.55 -5.47 -1.50
C GLU A 25 -8.32 -6.33 -0.26
N PHE A 26 -7.40 -5.90 0.59
CA PHE A 26 -7.44 -6.24 2.01
C PHE A 26 -8.74 -5.72 2.62
N THR A 27 -9.30 -6.46 3.56
CA THR A 27 -10.36 -5.91 4.41
C THR A 27 -9.82 -4.74 5.24
N ALA A 28 -10.69 -3.85 5.69
CA ALA A 28 -10.32 -2.75 6.58
C ALA A 28 -9.60 -3.27 7.84
N GLU A 29 -10.08 -4.38 8.41
CA GLU A 29 -9.45 -5.04 9.56
C GLU A 29 -8.01 -5.49 9.25
N ALA A 30 -7.81 -6.19 8.14
CA ALA A 30 -6.49 -6.68 7.73
C ALA A 30 -5.53 -5.51 7.44
N ALA A 31 -6.00 -4.49 6.72
CA ALA A 31 -5.21 -3.29 6.42
C ALA A 31 -4.78 -2.56 7.71
N ASN A 32 -5.71 -2.34 8.64
CA ASN A 32 -5.40 -1.75 9.94
C ASN A 32 -4.47 -2.64 10.79
N GLY A 33 -4.54 -3.96 10.66
CA GLY A 33 -3.59 -4.89 11.25
C GLY A 33 -2.17 -4.62 10.76
N VAL A 34 -1.98 -4.61 9.43
CA VAL A 34 -0.67 -4.33 8.80
C VAL A 34 -0.12 -2.97 9.20
N VAL A 35 -0.92 -1.91 9.12
CA VAL A 35 -0.50 -0.55 9.49
C VAL A 35 -0.05 -0.49 10.95
N ARG A 36 -0.79 -1.10 11.87
CA ARG A 36 -0.42 -1.14 13.30
C ARG A 36 0.90 -1.86 13.54
N GLU A 37 1.14 -2.99 12.89
CA GLU A 37 2.41 -3.72 13.05
C GLU A 37 3.60 -2.94 12.48
N LEU A 38 3.41 -2.23 11.37
CA LEU A 38 4.42 -1.34 10.81
C LEU A 38 4.75 -0.18 11.76
N LEU A 39 3.74 0.49 12.31
CA LEU A 39 3.93 1.61 13.24
C LEU A 39 4.51 1.17 14.60
N LYS A 40 4.19 -0.04 15.07
CA LYS A 40 4.85 -0.63 16.25
C LYS A 40 6.33 -0.85 16.00
N SER A 41 6.70 -1.29 14.80
CA SER A 41 8.07 -1.58 14.42
C SER A 41 8.88 -0.31 14.11
N ALA A 42 8.22 0.71 13.56
CA ALA A 42 8.81 2.00 13.22
C ALA A 42 7.75 3.09 13.33
N SER A 43 7.70 3.78 14.48
CA SER A 43 6.68 4.80 14.77
C SER A 43 6.74 6.02 13.86
N GLY A 44 7.90 6.30 13.26
CA GLY A 44 8.08 7.36 12.27
C GLY A 44 7.99 6.89 10.81
N ALA A 45 7.50 5.68 10.55
CA ALA A 45 7.36 5.18 9.18
C ALA A 45 6.34 6.02 8.39
N GLU A 46 6.71 6.38 7.17
CA GLU A 46 5.76 6.96 6.23
C GLU A 46 5.00 5.83 5.54
N ILE A 47 3.69 5.79 5.72
CA ILE A 47 2.82 4.72 5.25
C ILE A 47 1.83 5.29 4.25
N THR A 48 1.80 4.69 3.08
CA THR A 48 0.83 4.98 2.01
C THR A 48 -0.16 3.82 1.89
N VAL A 49 -1.45 4.10 1.93
CA VAL A 49 -2.52 3.12 1.72
C VAL A 49 -3.37 3.54 0.53
N ALA A 50 -3.42 2.74 -0.53
CA ALA A 50 -4.27 2.98 -1.69
C ALA A 50 -5.58 2.19 -1.57
N ASN A 51 -6.71 2.86 -1.78
CA ASN A 51 -8.05 2.28 -1.96
C ASN A 51 -8.71 2.94 -3.18
N GLY A 52 -8.92 2.16 -4.25
CA GLY A 52 -9.43 2.66 -5.51
C GLY A 52 -8.56 3.80 -6.06
N LYS A 53 -9.18 4.95 -6.34
CA LYS A 53 -8.49 6.17 -6.79
C LYS A 53 -7.96 7.03 -5.63
N THR A 54 -8.22 6.65 -4.38
CA THR A 54 -7.82 7.40 -3.19
C THR A 54 -6.52 6.82 -2.63
N VAL A 55 -5.60 7.71 -2.25
CA VAL A 55 -4.36 7.33 -1.59
C VAL A 55 -4.29 8.08 -0.26
N TYR A 56 -4.18 7.36 0.83
CA TYR A 56 -3.97 7.89 2.18
C TYR A 56 -2.48 7.88 2.51
N TRP A 57 -1.99 8.92 3.19
CA TRP A 57 -0.59 9.04 3.57
C TRP A 57 -0.42 9.85 4.86
N ASN A 58 0.47 9.42 5.77
CA ASN A 58 0.73 10.10 7.04
C ASN A 58 1.91 11.10 7.00
N SER A 59 2.50 11.37 5.85
CA SER A 59 3.56 12.40 5.75
C SER A 59 2.94 13.79 5.67
N LYS A 60 3.51 14.76 6.39
CA LYS A 60 3.05 16.17 6.43
C LYS A 60 3.35 16.96 5.16
N PRO A 61 4.49 16.81 4.46
CA PRO A 61 4.79 17.52 3.21
C PRO A 61 4.05 16.93 1.98
N ILE A 62 2.74 16.66 2.08
CA ILE A 62 1.97 16.08 0.95
C ILE A 62 2.02 17.00 -0.27
N ALA A 63 1.77 18.30 -0.06
CA ALA A 63 1.72 19.29 -1.14
C ALA A 63 3.07 19.47 -1.86
N GLU A 64 4.17 19.10 -1.21
CA GLU A 64 5.53 19.20 -1.75
C GLU A 64 5.95 17.91 -2.48
N SER A 65 5.17 16.84 -2.36
CA SER A 65 5.47 15.57 -3.02
C SER A 65 5.11 15.59 -4.50
N GLU A 66 6.12 15.47 -5.36
CA GLU A 66 5.94 15.36 -6.83
C GLU A 66 4.98 14.22 -7.21
N LYS A 67 4.95 13.14 -6.41
CA LYS A 67 4.20 11.91 -6.72
C LYS A 67 2.87 11.79 -5.97
N LEU A 68 2.80 12.32 -4.75
CA LEU A 68 1.67 12.12 -3.85
C LEU A 68 0.96 13.42 -3.47
N HIS A 69 1.15 14.52 -4.21
CA HIS A 69 0.45 15.80 -3.96
C HIS A 69 -1.09 15.72 -3.98
N LYS A 70 -1.69 14.62 -4.43
CA LYS A 70 -3.15 14.37 -4.38
C LYS A 70 -3.57 13.40 -3.27
N ALA A 71 -2.63 12.92 -2.46
CA ALA A 71 -2.94 12.02 -1.36
C ALA A 71 -3.74 12.74 -0.26
N VAL A 72 -4.57 11.98 0.43
CA VAL A 72 -5.33 12.41 1.60
C VAL A 72 -4.46 12.17 2.82
N TYR A 73 -4.19 13.23 3.59
CA TYR A 73 -3.47 13.09 4.85
C TYR A 73 -4.26 12.23 5.85
N PHE A 74 -3.61 11.25 6.45
CA PHE A 74 -4.21 10.34 7.42
C PHE A 74 -3.16 9.84 8.41
N GLU A 75 -3.29 10.19 9.69
CA GLU A 75 -2.29 9.90 10.74
C GLU A 75 -2.31 8.45 11.28
N TYR A 76 -3.28 7.63 10.89
CA TYR A 76 -3.44 6.25 11.38
C TYR A 76 -3.53 6.09 12.90
N ASP A 77 -3.71 7.19 13.65
CA ASP A 77 -4.10 7.23 15.06
C ASP A 77 -5.53 6.69 15.27
N ARG A 78 -6.33 6.72 14.20
CA ARG A 78 -7.64 6.10 14.06
C ARG A 78 -7.62 5.06 12.93
N PRO A 79 -8.47 4.02 13.00
CA PRO A 79 -8.52 2.99 11.97
C PRO A 79 -9.05 3.53 10.64
N LEU A 80 -8.58 2.96 9.54
CA LEU A 80 -9.21 3.06 8.23
C LEU A 80 -10.59 2.40 8.27
N GLU A 81 -11.58 3.08 7.72
CA GLU A 81 -12.94 2.53 7.54
C GLU A 81 -13.08 1.72 6.25
N CYS A 82 -12.07 1.77 5.37
CA CYS A 82 -12.04 1.11 4.08
C CYS A 82 -10.95 0.04 4.01
N GLY A 83 -11.07 -0.85 3.02
CA GLY A 83 -10.04 -1.80 2.65
C GLY A 83 -8.81 -1.14 2.04
N ALA A 84 -7.89 -1.95 1.51
CA ALA A 84 -6.72 -1.45 0.81
C ALA A 84 -6.37 -2.31 -0.40
N ASN A 85 -6.15 -1.69 -1.55
CA ASN A 85 -5.56 -2.33 -2.72
C ASN A 85 -4.04 -2.51 -2.60
N LYS A 86 -3.38 -1.59 -1.88
CA LYS A 86 -1.93 -1.59 -1.68
C LYS A 86 -1.55 -0.81 -0.43
N ILE A 87 -0.59 -1.35 0.32
CA ILE A 87 0.06 -0.66 1.45
C ILE A 87 1.56 -0.61 1.16
N VAL A 88 2.16 0.57 1.28
CA VAL A 88 3.60 0.81 1.15
C VAL A 88 4.06 1.51 2.41
N ALA A 89 5.20 1.10 2.94
CA ALA A 89 5.86 1.81 4.03
C ALA A 89 7.31 2.13 3.64
N GLU A 90 7.72 3.36 3.91
CA GLU A 90 9.11 3.77 3.90
C GLU A 90 9.67 3.55 5.30
N LEU A 91 10.63 2.63 5.40
CA LEU A 91 11.23 2.21 6.65
C LEU A 91 12.68 2.73 6.72
N PRO A 92 13.16 3.12 7.91
CA PRO A 92 14.49 3.71 8.06
C PRO A 92 15.63 2.67 7.95
N ASP A 93 15.33 1.37 8.10
CA ASP A 93 16.33 0.30 8.13
C ASP A 93 15.78 -1.00 7.51
N GLU A 94 16.61 -1.68 6.72
CA GLU A 94 16.30 -2.94 6.04
C GLU A 94 15.97 -4.08 7.03
N ARG A 95 16.57 -4.09 8.22
CA ARG A 95 16.29 -5.08 9.26
C ARG A 95 14.84 -5.01 9.70
N ILE A 96 14.28 -3.81 9.81
CA ILE A 96 12.87 -3.60 10.15
C ILE A 96 11.98 -4.13 9.02
N ALA A 97 12.37 -3.89 7.76
CA ALA A 97 11.66 -4.43 6.60
C ALA A 97 11.65 -5.97 6.58
N ARG A 98 12.78 -6.61 6.93
CA ARG A 98 12.88 -8.08 6.99
C ARG A 98 11.99 -8.68 8.07
N ILE A 99 11.94 -8.08 9.26
CA ILE A 99 11.06 -8.52 10.36
C ILE A 99 9.57 -8.43 9.93
N ASN A 100 9.21 -7.36 9.21
CA ASN A 100 7.83 -7.12 8.78
C ASN A 100 7.45 -7.83 7.47
N SER A 101 8.41 -8.42 6.75
CA SER A 101 8.15 -9.17 5.51
C SER A 101 7.19 -10.35 5.71
N ALA A 102 7.13 -10.93 6.92
CA ALA A 102 6.19 -11.99 7.27
C ALA A 102 4.73 -11.50 7.36
N VAL A 103 4.52 -10.24 7.78
CA VAL A 103 3.21 -9.56 7.77
C VAL A 103 2.80 -9.24 6.32
N SER A 104 3.76 -9.19 5.40
CA SER A 104 3.63 -8.74 4.01
C SER A 104 3.21 -9.83 3.00
N CYS A 105 3.16 -11.10 3.42
CA CYS A 105 3.11 -12.26 2.51
C CYS A 105 1.79 -12.50 1.75
N ASN A 106 0.79 -11.60 1.82
CA ASN A 106 -0.45 -11.79 1.06
C ASN A 106 -0.78 -10.72 -0.01
N ALA A 107 -0.13 -9.54 -0.08
CA ALA A 107 -0.24 -8.60 -1.24
C ALA A 107 0.53 -7.26 -1.09
N THR A 108 1.58 -7.15 -0.27
CA THR A 108 2.26 -5.86 -0.03
C THR A 108 3.71 -5.85 -0.52
N ALA A 109 4.09 -4.75 -1.18
CA ALA A 109 5.46 -4.49 -1.62
C ALA A 109 6.10 -3.49 -0.64
N ALA A 110 6.98 -3.99 0.23
CA ALA A 110 7.86 -3.14 1.05
C ALA A 110 9.00 -2.59 0.18
N ARG A 111 9.33 -1.30 0.33
CA ARG A 111 10.49 -0.66 -0.31
C ARG A 111 11.57 -0.40 0.73
N THR A 112 12.75 -0.96 0.52
CA THR A 112 14.00 -0.45 1.09
C THR A 112 14.80 0.16 -0.06
N GLY A 113 15.53 1.24 0.20
CA GLY A 113 16.31 1.95 -0.80
C GLY A 113 17.04 0.98 -1.74
N THR A 114 16.64 1.01 -3.02
CA THR A 114 17.12 0.23 -4.18
C THR A 114 16.63 -1.20 -4.44
N ASP A 115 15.90 -1.90 -3.56
CA ASP A 115 15.46 -3.28 -3.85
C ASP A 115 13.97 -3.58 -3.64
N PHE A 116 13.36 -4.18 -4.67
CA PHE A 116 11.96 -4.63 -4.72
C PHE A 116 11.90 -6.10 -4.29
N CYS A 117 11.54 -6.39 -3.03
CA CYS A 117 11.32 -7.78 -2.61
C CYS A 117 10.05 -8.35 -3.26
N ARG A 118 10.21 -9.09 -4.36
CA ARG A 118 9.15 -9.88 -5.00
C ARG A 118 9.25 -11.35 -4.57
N ARG A 119 8.27 -11.87 -3.83
CA ARG A 119 7.98 -13.31 -3.78
C ARG A 119 6.52 -13.51 -4.18
N VAL A 120 6.31 -13.88 -5.43
CA VAL A 120 5.08 -14.51 -5.89
C VAL A 120 5.13 -15.94 -5.36
N GLN A 121 4.35 -16.27 -4.32
CA GLN A 121 4.15 -17.68 -3.98
C GLN A 121 3.20 -18.27 -5.01
N GLU A 122 3.75 -19.12 -5.88
CA GLU A 122 3.03 -20.03 -6.75
C GLU A 122 2.05 -20.87 -5.92
N ARG A 123 0.77 -20.52 -5.93
CA ARG A 123 -0.31 -21.49 -5.70
C ARG A 123 -0.87 -21.92 -7.05
N GLN A 124 -0.12 -22.75 -7.76
CA GLN A 124 -0.67 -23.71 -8.71
C GLN A 124 0.06 -25.03 -8.58
N ARG A 125 -0.63 -25.99 -7.94
CA ARG A 125 -0.68 -27.44 -8.15
C ARG A 125 -1.52 -27.96 -6.97
N LEU A 126 -2.83 -28.18 -7.16
CA LEU A 126 -3.39 -29.43 -7.67
C LEU A 126 -2.72 -30.65 -7.05
#